data_AF-A0A537LQN5-F1
#
_entry.id   AF-A0A537LQN5-F1
#
_cell.length_a   1.000
_cell.length_b   1.000
_cell.length_c   1.000
_cell.angle_alpha   90.00
_cell.angle_beta   90.00
_cell.angle_gamma   90.00
#
_symmetry.space_group_name_H-M   'P 1'
#
loop_
_entity.id
_entity.type
_entity.pdbx_description
1 polymer ?
#
loop_
_entity_poly.entity_id
_entity_poly.type
_entity_poly.pdbx_seq_one_letter_code
_entity_poly.pdbx_strand_id
1 'polypeptide(L)'
;MRIVAPDGTAAPTAFSSGSGYALPRETLDHLLAGYAAGTGASVIEEARVVEIAREDRRIRVTAEHRRRPGHVEHYHAWMVIGSDGLRSRVARMIDPGGSPRAGRFTVGGYLSEVAPAAPGGGAPPQGELHLGRDRYCGVAYLPGGLANVTVALARCELRTWRGALEARYWDSLRTFPGLRGRLGHARLEGGLRVAGPLAYWRRRA
;
A
#
# COMPACT_ATOMS: atom_id res chain seq x y z
N MET A 1 -7.90 14.20 -8.45
CA MET A 1 -7.17 14.16 -7.17
C MET A 1 -6.93 15.61 -6.76
N ARG A 2 -6.90 15.89 -5.46
CA ARG A 2 -6.57 17.22 -4.93
C ARG A 2 -5.21 17.17 -4.26
N ILE A 3 -4.28 18.01 -4.69
CA ILE A 3 -2.97 18.15 -4.03
C ILE A 3 -3.03 19.40 -3.16
N VAL A 4 -2.63 19.27 -1.89
CA VAL A 4 -2.57 20.36 -0.92
C VAL A 4 -1.12 20.57 -0.51
N ALA A 5 -0.58 21.75 -0.77
CA ALA A 5 0.77 22.16 -0.43
C ALA A 5 0.91 22.47 1.09
N PRO A 6 2.16 22.58 1.61
CA PRO A 6 2.40 22.82 3.03
C PRO A 6 1.82 24.13 3.58
N ASP A 7 1.63 25.13 2.72
CA ASP A 7 1.00 26.42 3.05
C ASP A 7 -0.54 26.35 3.03
N GLY A 8 -1.12 25.20 2.68
CA GLY A 8 -2.56 24.99 2.53
C GLY A 8 -3.11 25.31 1.14
N THR A 9 -2.29 25.87 0.23
CA THR A 9 -2.67 26.07 -1.18
C THR A 9 -3.02 24.73 -1.80
N ALA A 10 -4.10 24.67 -2.59
CA ALA A 10 -4.55 23.41 -3.15
C ALA A 10 -4.87 23.52 -4.63
N ALA A 11 -4.48 22.49 -5.38
CA ALA A 11 -4.72 22.39 -6.81
C ALA A 11 -5.41 21.07 -7.14
N PRO A 12 -6.44 21.08 -8.01
CA PRO A 12 -6.95 19.86 -8.59
C PRO A 12 -5.95 19.30 -9.61
N THR A 13 -5.86 17.98 -9.69
CA THR A 13 -5.17 17.25 -10.73
C THR A 13 -6.12 16.21 -11.32
N ALA A 14 -6.11 16.10 -12.65
CA ALA A 14 -6.90 15.13 -13.37
C ALA A 14 -5.98 14.10 -14.04
N PHE A 15 -6.50 12.90 -14.26
CA PHE A 15 -5.86 11.97 -15.18
C PHE A 15 -5.93 12.57 -16.60
N SER A 16 -4.90 12.37 -17.40
CA SER A 16 -4.88 12.80 -18.81
C SER A 16 -5.99 12.13 -19.64
N SER A 17 -6.45 10.96 -19.21
CA SER A 17 -7.60 10.24 -19.77
C SER A 17 -8.23 9.33 -18.72
N GLY A 18 -9.56 9.18 -18.76
CA GLY A 18 -10.30 8.27 -17.88
C GLY A 18 -10.37 8.73 -16.42
N SER A 19 -10.65 7.77 -15.53
CA SER A 19 -10.78 7.98 -14.09
C SER A 19 -10.02 6.92 -13.30
N GLY A 20 -9.63 7.27 -12.07
CA GLY A 20 -9.10 6.32 -11.10
C GLY A 20 -10.19 5.92 -10.11
N TYR A 21 -10.16 4.65 -9.68
CA TYR A 21 -11.08 4.13 -8.67
C TYR A 21 -10.35 3.92 -7.35
N ALA A 22 -11.00 4.30 -6.25
CA ALA A 22 -10.58 3.95 -4.90
C ALA A 22 -11.47 2.78 -4.44
N LEU A 23 -10.87 1.59 -4.36
CA LEU A 23 -11.57 0.35 -4.04
C LEU A 23 -10.92 -0.33 -2.82
N PRO A 24 -11.70 -1.02 -1.98
CA PRO A 24 -11.14 -1.92 -0.98
C PRO A 24 -10.25 -2.95 -1.68
N ARG A 25 -9.00 -3.07 -1.23
CA ARG A 25 -8.02 -3.96 -1.84
C ARG A 25 -8.43 -5.43 -1.77
N GLU A 26 -9.09 -5.84 -0.70
CA GLU A 26 -9.63 -7.19 -0.59
C GLU A 26 -10.61 -7.51 -1.72
N THR A 27 -11.55 -6.59 -2.01
CA THR A 27 -12.51 -6.75 -3.11
C THR A 27 -11.82 -6.74 -4.46
N LEU A 28 -10.92 -5.77 -4.71
CA LEU A 28 -10.24 -5.66 -5.99
C LEU A 28 -9.36 -6.89 -6.25
N ASP A 29 -8.55 -7.29 -5.28
CA ASP A 29 -7.62 -8.41 -5.42
C ASP A 29 -8.37 -9.73 -5.62
N HIS A 30 -9.49 -9.94 -4.93
CA HIS A 30 -10.36 -11.11 -5.12
C HIS A 30 -10.96 -11.16 -6.53
N LEU A 31 -11.49 -10.03 -7.04
CA LEU A 31 -12.03 -9.96 -8.39
C LEU A 31 -10.96 -10.25 -9.45
N LEU A 32 -9.75 -9.70 -9.29
CA LEU A 32 -8.65 -9.93 -10.22
C LEU A 32 -8.15 -11.39 -10.20
N ALA A 33 -8.04 -11.99 -9.01
CA ALA A 33 -7.68 -13.40 -8.89
C ALA A 33 -8.74 -14.32 -9.52
N GLY A 34 -10.03 -14.05 -9.26
CA GLY A 34 -11.14 -14.77 -9.87
C GLY A 34 -11.17 -14.64 -11.39
N TYR A 35 -10.91 -13.44 -11.92
CA TYR A 35 -10.81 -13.22 -13.37
C TYR A 35 -9.65 -14.01 -14.00
N ALA A 36 -8.48 -14.02 -13.35
CA ALA A 36 -7.34 -14.81 -13.82
C ALA A 36 -7.67 -16.32 -13.86
N ALA A 37 -8.32 -16.83 -12.81
CA ALA A 37 -8.78 -18.22 -12.78
C ALA A 37 -9.79 -18.52 -13.89
N GLY A 38 -10.79 -17.65 -14.07
CA GLY A 38 -11.82 -17.79 -15.11
C GLY A 38 -11.30 -17.69 -16.54
N THR A 39 -10.09 -17.13 -16.74
CA THR A 39 -9.42 -17.05 -18.05
C THR A 39 -8.37 -18.15 -18.25
N GLY A 40 -8.30 -19.13 -17.35
CA GLY A 40 -7.49 -20.34 -17.50
C GLY A 40 -6.19 -20.38 -16.70
N ALA A 41 -5.94 -19.38 -15.83
CA ALA A 41 -4.80 -19.47 -14.91
C ALA A 41 -5.11 -20.45 -13.76
N SER A 42 -4.17 -21.34 -13.45
CA SER A 42 -4.23 -22.11 -12.20
C SER A 42 -3.87 -21.20 -11.02
N VAL A 43 -4.88 -20.82 -10.23
CA VAL A 43 -4.69 -20.00 -9.02
C VAL A 43 -4.65 -20.92 -7.80
N ILE A 44 -3.56 -20.85 -7.04
CA ILE A 44 -3.33 -21.69 -5.87
C ILE A 44 -3.23 -20.78 -4.65
N GLU A 45 -4.33 -20.73 -3.89
CA GLU A 45 -4.42 -19.95 -2.66
C GLU A 45 -3.91 -20.74 -1.45
N GLU A 46 -3.75 -20.05 -0.32
CA GLU A 46 -3.22 -20.65 0.92
C GLU A 46 -1.86 -21.35 0.73
N ALA A 47 -1.11 -21.02 -0.33
CA ALA A 47 0.22 -21.52 -0.60
C ALA A 47 1.26 -20.40 -0.44
N ARG A 48 2.45 -20.77 0.03
CA ARG A 48 3.58 -19.86 0.20
C ARG A 48 4.78 -20.41 -0.55
N VAL A 49 5.34 -19.63 -1.46
CA VAL A 49 6.65 -19.96 -2.06
C VAL A 49 7.72 -19.93 -0.96
N VAL A 50 8.45 -21.03 -0.80
CA VAL A 50 9.50 -21.18 0.23
C VAL A 50 10.90 -21.21 -0.37
N GLU A 51 11.04 -21.75 -1.58
CA GLU A 51 12.29 -21.88 -2.32
C GLU A 51 12.02 -21.67 -3.82
N ILE A 52 12.96 -21.05 -4.52
CA ILE A 52 13.03 -21.12 -5.98
C ILE A 52 14.47 -21.54 -6.31
N ALA A 53 14.63 -22.42 -7.29
CA ALA A 53 15.93 -22.95 -7.69
C ALA A 53 16.01 -23.03 -9.21
N ARG A 54 17.18 -22.75 -9.78
CA ARG A 54 17.41 -22.95 -11.20
C ARG A 54 17.80 -24.41 -11.44
N GLU A 55 17.15 -25.06 -12.38
CA GLU A 55 17.40 -26.44 -12.78
C GLU A 55 17.58 -26.50 -14.30
N ASP A 56 18.81 -26.70 -14.77
CA ASP A 56 19.15 -26.73 -16.19
C ASP A 56 18.47 -25.62 -17.02
N ARG A 57 17.39 -25.98 -17.73
CA ARG A 57 16.59 -25.13 -18.63
C ARG A 57 15.31 -24.58 -18.00
N ARG A 58 14.97 -24.96 -16.77
CA ARG A 58 13.76 -24.56 -16.05
C ARG A 58 14.09 -23.98 -14.67
N ILE A 59 13.04 -23.46 -14.04
CA ILE A 59 13.07 -22.93 -12.69
C ILE A 59 12.10 -23.75 -11.87
N ARG A 60 12.59 -24.38 -10.79
CA ARG A 60 11.77 -25.05 -9.79
C ARG A 60 11.30 -24.04 -8.76
N VAL A 61 10.01 -24.08 -8.44
CA VAL A 61 9.38 -23.30 -7.37
C VAL A 61 8.82 -24.29 -6.36
N THR A 62 9.30 -24.23 -5.13
CA THR A 62 8.76 -25.02 -4.02
C THR A 62 7.74 -24.16 -3.27
N ALA A 63 6.50 -24.65 -3.18
CA ALA A 63 5.43 -24.01 -2.43
C ALA A 63 4.99 -24.89 -1.25
N GLU A 64 4.80 -24.28 -0.09
CA GLU A 64 4.25 -24.92 1.10
C GLU A 64 2.79 -24.50 1.31
N HIS A 65 1.91 -25.48 1.53
CA HIS A 65 0.49 -25.23 1.77
C HIS A 65 0.20 -24.91 3.23
N ARG A 66 -0.37 -23.74 3.52
CA ARG A 66 -0.67 -23.28 4.88
C ARG A 66 -1.62 -24.19 5.65
N ARG A 67 -2.52 -24.89 4.95
CA ARG A 67 -3.47 -25.83 5.56
C ARG A 67 -2.90 -27.23 5.79
N ARG A 68 -1.69 -27.51 5.30
CA ARG A 68 -0.99 -28.79 5.45
C ARG A 68 0.49 -28.54 5.76
N PRO A 69 0.84 -28.11 6.99
CA PRO A 69 2.22 -27.81 7.35
C PRO A 69 3.16 -28.97 7.01
N GLY A 70 4.32 -28.68 6.42
CA GLY A 70 5.28 -29.69 5.96
C GLY A 70 4.93 -30.36 4.62
N HIS A 71 3.74 -30.11 4.05
CA HIS A 71 3.43 -30.52 2.70
C HIS A 71 3.96 -29.48 1.71
N VAL A 72 4.93 -29.90 0.91
CA VAL A 72 5.54 -29.10 -0.15
C VAL A 72 5.18 -29.66 -1.51
N GLU A 73 4.96 -28.77 -2.46
CA GLU A 73 4.75 -29.08 -3.87
C GLU A 73 5.81 -28.38 -4.72
N HIS A 74 6.20 -29.03 -5.81
CA HIS A 74 7.19 -28.51 -6.74
C HIS A 74 6.55 -28.19 -8.08
N TYR A 75 6.78 -26.97 -8.55
CA TYR A 75 6.34 -26.47 -9.83
C TYR A 75 7.55 -26.16 -10.70
N HIS A 76 7.48 -26.45 -12.00
CA HIS A 76 8.54 -26.11 -12.95
C HIS A 76 8.03 -25.11 -13.98
N ALA A 77 8.77 -24.01 -14.16
CA ALA A 77 8.43 -22.96 -15.10
C ALA A 77 9.66 -22.51 -15.91
N TRP A 78 9.43 -21.95 -17.09
CA TRP A 78 10.49 -21.30 -17.88
C TRP A 78 10.83 -19.90 -17.36
N MET A 79 9.88 -19.25 -16.70
CA MET A 79 9.99 -17.91 -16.15
C MET A 79 9.23 -17.85 -14.82
N VAL A 80 9.80 -17.14 -13.85
CA VAL A 80 9.14 -16.83 -12.58
C VAL A 80 9.04 -15.32 -12.45
N ILE A 81 7.84 -14.81 -12.22
CA ILE A 81 7.55 -13.39 -12.02
C ILE A 81 7.30 -13.17 -10.52
N GLY A 82 8.10 -12.31 -9.89
CA GLY A 82 7.90 -11.91 -8.49
C GLY A 82 6.83 -10.83 -8.35
N SER A 83 5.59 -11.24 -8.09
CA SER A 83 4.45 -10.34 -7.81
C SER A 83 4.03 -10.32 -6.33
N ASP A 84 4.91 -10.75 -5.42
CA ASP A 84 4.68 -10.95 -3.99
C ASP A 84 4.97 -9.70 -3.11
N GLY A 85 4.98 -8.53 -3.74
CA GLY A 85 4.94 -7.22 -3.09
C GLY A 85 6.16 -6.86 -2.23
N LEU A 86 5.94 -6.03 -1.21
CA LEU A 86 7.01 -5.45 -0.36
C LEU A 86 7.87 -6.49 0.39
N ARG A 87 7.39 -7.72 0.54
CA ARG A 87 8.13 -8.80 1.22
C ARG A 87 8.60 -9.85 0.22
N SER A 88 8.79 -9.45 -1.04
CA SER A 88 9.10 -10.35 -2.13
C SER A 88 10.25 -11.30 -1.80
N ARG A 89 10.00 -12.59 -1.89
CA ARG A 89 10.99 -13.66 -1.81
C ARG A 89 11.74 -13.77 -3.13
N VAL A 90 11.05 -13.62 -4.25
CA VAL A 90 11.66 -13.63 -5.58
C VAL A 90 12.70 -12.52 -5.70
N ALA A 91 12.35 -11.29 -5.28
CA ALA A 91 13.29 -10.18 -5.29
C ALA A 91 14.52 -10.49 -4.44
N ARG A 92 14.34 -11.01 -3.21
CA ARG A 92 15.44 -11.36 -2.30
C ARG A 92 16.40 -12.40 -2.87
N MET A 93 15.92 -13.29 -3.72
CA MET A 93 16.76 -14.32 -4.32
C MET A 93 17.70 -13.82 -5.40
N ILE A 94 17.28 -12.81 -6.17
CA ILE A 94 18.11 -12.23 -7.22
C ILE A 94 19.06 -11.14 -6.68
N ASP A 95 19.24 -11.09 -5.35
CA ASP A 95 19.88 -10.02 -4.59
C ASP A 95 19.60 -8.66 -5.23
N PRO A 96 18.41 -8.09 -4.99
CA PRO A 96 17.99 -6.88 -5.70
C PRO A 96 18.83 -5.67 -5.25
N GLY A 97 19.79 -5.85 -4.34
CA GLY A 97 20.50 -4.82 -3.62
C GLY A 97 19.87 -4.55 -2.26
N GLY A 98 19.97 -3.30 -1.81
CA GLY A 98 19.46 -2.88 -0.51
C GLY A 98 18.13 -2.14 -0.61
N SER A 99 17.50 -1.89 0.54
CA SER A 99 16.50 -0.82 0.62
C SER A 99 17.17 0.55 0.52
N PRO A 100 16.52 1.57 -0.07
CA PRO A 100 17.04 2.92 -0.06
C PRO A 100 17.26 3.39 1.38
N ARG A 101 18.44 3.94 1.69
CA ARG A 101 18.74 4.52 3.01
C ARG A 101 17.74 5.62 3.42
N ALA A 102 17.22 6.34 2.43
CA ALA A 102 16.21 7.40 2.58
C ALA A 102 14.77 6.93 2.25
N GLY A 103 14.50 5.62 2.25
CA GLY A 103 13.17 5.08 1.98
C GLY A 103 12.14 5.56 3.01
N ARG A 104 10.94 5.90 2.55
CA ARG A 104 9.83 6.33 3.40
C ARG A 104 9.06 5.12 3.94
N PHE A 105 8.56 5.25 5.15
CA PHE A 105 7.65 4.30 5.76
C PHE A 105 6.27 4.93 5.84
N THR A 106 5.24 4.12 5.69
CA THR A 106 3.85 4.54 5.82
C THR A 106 3.22 4.02 7.09
N VAL A 107 2.45 4.86 7.76
CA VAL A 107 1.52 4.49 8.82
C VAL A 107 0.14 4.87 8.32
N GLY A 108 -0.79 3.93 8.29
CA GLY A 108 -2.13 4.21 7.79
C GLY A 108 -3.19 3.30 8.36
N GLY A 109 -4.44 3.72 8.21
CA GLY A 109 -5.62 2.99 8.66
C GLY A 109 -6.83 3.35 7.81
N TYR A 110 -7.93 2.66 8.05
CA TYR A 110 -9.23 3.05 7.53
C TYR A 110 -9.91 3.93 8.56
N LEU A 111 -10.40 5.09 8.14
CA LEU A 111 -11.11 6.02 9.01
C LEU A 111 -12.54 6.18 8.51
N SER A 112 -13.51 6.15 9.41
CA SER A 112 -14.89 6.59 9.15
C SER A 112 -15.05 8.06 9.55
N GLU A 113 -16.16 8.69 9.13
CA GLU A 113 -16.52 10.07 9.50
C GLU A 113 -15.46 11.12 9.11
N VAL A 114 -14.63 10.84 8.10
CA VAL A 114 -13.70 11.81 7.53
C VAL A 114 -14.47 12.71 6.57
N ALA A 115 -14.68 13.97 6.97
CA ALA A 115 -15.34 14.95 6.11
C ALA A 115 -14.51 15.15 4.82
N PRO A 116 -15.06 14.89 3.62
CA PRO A 116 -14.35 15.15 2.38
C PRO A 116 -14.13 16.65 2.19
N ALA A 117 -13.04 17.02 1.52
CA ALA A 117 -12.93 18.39 1.01
C ALA A 117 -14.07 18.59 0.01
N ALA A 118 -15.00 19.50 0.31
CA ALA A 118 -16.16 19.75 -0.56
C ALA A 118 -15.67 20.09 -1.98
N PRO A 119 -15.93 19.23 -2.97
CA PRO A 119 -15.70 19.63 -4.35
C PRO A 119 -16.77 20.65 -4.72
N GLY A 120 -16.39 21.70 -5.44
CA GLY A 120 -17.38 22.64 -5.97
C GLY A 120 -18.43 21.88 -6.81
N GLY A 121 -19.70 22.23 -6.67
CA GLY A 121 -20.76 21.74 -7.56
C GLY A 121 -21.28 20.31 -7.31
N GLY A 122 -21.11 19.75 -6.11
CA GLY A 122 -21.74 18.46 -5.75
C GLY A 122 -21.11 17.21 -6.37
N ALA A 123 -19.90 17.33 -6.91
CA ALA A 123 -19.14 16.19 -7.43
C ALA A 123 -18.78 15.18 -6.31
N PRO A 124 -18.47 13.91 -6.66
CA PRO A 124 -17.96 12.96 -5.68
C PRO A 124 -16.61 13.42 -5.11
N PRO A 125 -16.28 13.02 -3.87
CA PRO A 125 -15.03 13.41 -3.25
C PRO A 125 -13.84 12.83 -4.00
N GLN A 126 -12.85 13.68 -4.30
CA GLN A 126 -11.63 13.26 -4.97
C GLN A 126 -10.61 12.78 -3.93
N GLY A 127 -9.78 11.78 -4.29
CA GLY A 127 -8.62 11.44 -3.47
C GLY A 127 -7.71 12.66 -3.27
N GLU A 128 -7.08 12.74 -2.10
CA GLU A 128 -6.27 13.89 -1.67
C GLU A 128 -4.83 13.49 -1.37
N LEU A 129 -3.90 14.40 -1.65
CA LEU A 129 -2.49 14.29 -1.28
C LEU A 129 -2.07 15.58 -0.55
N HIS A 130 -1.83 15.47 0.75
CA HIS A 130 -1.37 16.59 1.58
C HIS A 130 0.15 16.52 1.73
N LEU A 131 0.83 17.57 1.29
CA LEU A 131 2.28 17.70 1.37
C LEU A 131 2.65 18.47 2.64
N GLY A 132 3.61 17.91 3.37
CA GLY A 132 4.30 18.58 4.47
C GLY A 132 5.78 18.72 4.15
N ARG A 133 6.54 19.38 5.05
CA ARG A 133 7.98 19.62 4.85
C ARG A 133 8.80 18.32 4.73
N ASP A 134 8.49 17.34 5.57
CA ASP A 134 9.26 16.09 5.71
C ASP A 134 8.40 14.83 5.51
N ARG A 135 7.10 15.00 5.26
CA ARG A 135 6.08 13.93 5.20
C ARG A 135 4.99 14.28 4.21
N TYR A 136 4.19 13.30 3.81
CA TYR A 136 2.95 13.54 3.07
C TYR A 136 1.86 12.59 3.55
N CYS A 137 0.60 12.95 3.34
CA CYS A 137 -0.55 12.14 3.67
C CYS A 137 -1.43 11.93 2.44
N GLY A 138 -1.76 10.68 2.14
CA GLY A 138 -2.79 10.33 1.17
C GLY A 138 -4.13 10.09 1.86
N VAL A 139 -5.21 10.55 1.25
CA VAL A 139 -6.59 10.22 1.62
C VAL A 139 -7.31 9.66 0.40
N ALA A 140 -7.73 8.40 0.48
CA ALA A 140 -8.53 7.76 -0.56
C ALA A 140 -9.90 7.39 0.01
N TYR A 141 -10.96 8.03 -0.49
CA TYR A 141 -12.34 7.75 -0.11
C TYR A 141 -12.81 6.46 -0.75
N LEU A 142 -13.35 5.58 0.08
CA LEU A 142 -13.84 4.26 -0.28
C LEU A 142 -15.37 4.22 -0.14
N PRO A 143 -16.04 3.24 -0.79
CA PRO A 143 -17.46 2.97 -0.55
C PRO A 143 -17.77 2.78 0.96
N GLY A 144 -18.98 3.14 1.36
CA GLY A 144 -19.43 2.99 2.75
C GLY A 144 -18.94 4.07 3.71
N GLY A 145 -18.45 5.21 3.20
CA GLY A 145 -18.01 6.34 4.04
C GLY A 145 -16.65 6.14 4.72
N LEU A 146 -15.90 5.12 4.31
CA LEU A 146 -14.53 4.87 4.77
C LEU A 146 -13.54 5.70 3.97
N ALA A 147 -12.41 6.04 4.58
CA ALA A 147 -11.27 6.61 3.91
C ALA A 147 -10.00 5.85 4.31
N ASN A 148 -9.20 5.40 3.34
CA ASN A 148 -7.83 5.01 3.64
C ASN A 148 -6.99 6.28 3.83
N VAL A 149 -6.50 6.49 5.05
CA VAL A 149 -5.69 7.65 5.40
C VAL A 149 -4.31 7.14 5.79
N THR A 150 -3.28 7.60 5.08
CA THR A 150 -1.92 7.08 5.22
C THR A 150 -0.91 8.21 5.19
N VAL A 151 -0.08 8.30 6.23
CA VAL A 151 1.04 9.23 6.30
C VAL A 151 2.36 8.53 5.96
N ALA A 152 3.17 9.13 5.10
CA ALA A 152 4.49 8.66 4.72
C ALA A 152 5.58 9.55 5.32
N LEU A 153 6.51 8.97 6.07
CA LEU A 153 7.54 9.66 6.84
C LEU A 153 8.88 8.90 6.83
N ALA A 154 9.94 9.57 7.26
CA ALA A 154 11.26 8.97 7.37
C ALA A 154 11.31 7.92 8.50
N ARG A 155 12.24 6.95 8.38
CA ARG A 155 12.44 5.91 9.40
C ARG A 155 12.85 6.46 10.77
N CYS A 156 13.70 7.49 10.79
CA CYS A 156 14.16 8.11 12.04
C CYS A 156 12.99 8.68 12.84
N GLU A 157 12.08 9.38 12.15
CA GLU A 157 10.86 9.92 12.74
C GLU A 157 9.93 8.79 13.21
N LEU A 158 9.66 7.79 12.38
CA LEU A 158 8.78 6.68 12.78
C LEU A 158 9.28 5.94 14.03
N ARG A 159 10.60 5.85 14.23
CA ARG A 159 11.17 5.24 15.44
C ARG A 159 10.80 5.99 16.71
N THR A 160 10.60 7.31 16.66
CA THR A 160 10.19 8.11 17.82
C THR A 160 8.73 7.86 18.23
N TRP A 161 7.95 7.19 17.37
CA TRP A 161 6.54 6.87 17.64
C TRP A 161 6.35 5.55 18.41
N ARG A 162 7.44 4.82 18.71
CA ARG A 162 7.37 3.55 19.44
C ARG A 162 6.67 3.73 20.79
N GLY A 163 5.68 2.89 21.06
CA GLY A 163 4.88 2.95 22.29
C GLY A 163 3.73 3.97 22.26
N ALA A 164 3.63 4.80 21.22
CA ALA A 164 2.59 5.81 21.08
C ALA A 164 2.11 5.96 19.62
N LEU A 165 2.11 4.85 18.85
CA LEU A 165 1.92 4.87 17.40
C LEU A 165 0.65 5.60 16.98
N GLU A 166 -0.48 5.29 17.63
CA GLU A 166 -1.77 5.87 17.29
C GLU A 166 -1.86 7.35 17.65
N ALA A 167 -1.43 7.74 18.86
CA ALA A 167 -1.39 9.13 19.27
C ALA A 167 -0.53 9.98 18.31
N ARG A 168 0.66 9.48 17.96
CA ARG A 168 1.56 10.16 17.02
C ARG A 168 1.04 10.18 15.58
N TYR A 169 0.31 9.16 15.16
CA TYR A 169 -0.39 9.16 13.88
C TYR A 169 -1.41 10.30 13.82
N TRP A 170 -2.29 10.42 14.82
CA TRP A 170 -3.26 11.51 14.89
C TRP A 170 -2.61 12.89 14.97
N ASP A 171 -1.57 13.05 15.81
CA ASP A 171 -0.79 14.29 15.87
C ASP A 171 -0.21 14.66 14.51
N SER A 172 0.36 13.68 13.80
CA SER A 172 0.91 13.91 12.47
C SER A 172 -0.17 14.33 11.46
N LEU A 173 -1.38 13.75 11.52
CA LEU A 173 -2.45 14.16 10.61
C LEU A 173 -2.89 15.61 10.85
N ARG A 174 -2.92 16.06 12.11
CA ARG A 174 -3.29 17.44 12.49
C ARG A 174 -2.29 18.49 11.99
N THR A 175 -1.07 18.08 11.62
CA THR A 175 -0.08 19.01 11.05
C THR A 175 -0.39 19.44 9.61
N PHE A 176 -1.24 18.69 8.88
CA PHE A 176 -1.62 19.06 7.53
C PHE A 176 -2.76 20.08 7.55
N PRO A 177 -2.58 21.30 6.99
CA PRO A 177 -3.61 22.34 7.03
C PRO A 177 -4.94 21.88 6.43
N GLY A 178 -4.88 21.14 5.32
CA GLY A 178 -6.06 20.63 4.63
C GLY A 178 -6.84 19.54 5.37
N LEU A 179 -6.30 18.95 6.45
CA LEU A 179 -6.99 17.96 7.29
C LEU A 179 -7.39 18.51 8.64
N ARG A 180 -6.82 19.64 9.06
CA ARG A 180 -7.14 20.29 10.32
C ARG A 180 -8.65 20.60 10.38
N GLY A 181 -9.28 20.22 11.49
CA GLY A 181 -10.72 20.40 11.69
C GLY A 181 -11.62 19.35 11.01
N ARG A 182 -11.15 18.64 9.99
CA ARG A 182 -11.92 17.58 9.29
C ARG A 182 -11.84 16.22 9.98
N LEU A 183 -10.93 16.07 10.93
CA LEU A 183 -10.70 14.85 11.70
C LEU A 183 -11.42 14.86 13.04
N GLY A 184 -12.24 15.87 13.34
CA GLY A 184 -12.86 16.06 14.67
C GLY A 184 -13.79 14.92 15.08
N HIS A 185 -14.45 14.29 14.11
CA HIS A 185 -15.33 13.12 14.32
C HIS A 185 -14.74 11.83 13.74
N ALA A 186 -13.57 11.89 13.08
CA ALA A 186 -13.02 10.73 12.41
C ALA A 186 -12.67 9.62 13.41
N ARG A 187 -13.03 8.37 13.08
CA ARG A 187 -12.75 7.20 13.92
C ARG A 187 -11.87 6.23 13.17
N LEU A 188 -10.91 5.63 13.87
CA LEU A 188 -10.08 4.58 13.31
C LEU A 188 -10.85 3.26 13.31
N GLU A 189 -11.06 2.70 12.13
CA GLU A 189 -11.69 1.40 11.91
C GLU A 189 -10.61 0.32 11.90
N GLY A 190 -10.56 -0.45 12.99
CA GLY A 190 -9.54 -1.47 13.21
C GLY A 190 -8.20 -0.91 13.70
N GLY A 191 -7.10 -1.50 13.26
CA GLY A 191 -5.75 -1.14 13.72
C GLY A 191 -4.89 -0.48 12.66
N LEU A 192 -3.99 0.40 13.09
CA LEU A 192 -2.98 0.98 12.20
C LEU A 192 -2.05 -0.07 11.61
N ARG A 193 -1.68 0.13 10.35
CA ARG A 193 -0.70 -0.69 9.63
C ARG A 193 0.52 0.15 9.31
N VAL A 194 1.69 -0.48 9.50
CA VAL A 194 2.98 0.08 9.14
C VAL A 194 3.53 -0.70 7.95
N ALA A 195 3.95 0.01 6.91
CA ALA A 195 4.62 -0.57 5.75
C ALA A 195 5.86 0.24 5.37
N GLY A 196 6.83 -0.42 4.75
CA GLY A 196 8.02 0.21 4.21
C GLY A 196 9.32 -0.57 4.50
N PRO A 197 10.47 -0.05 4.03
CA PRO A 197 10.58 1.17 3.25
C PRO A 197 9.94 1.03 1.86
N LEU A 198 9.22 2.05 1.42
CA LEU A 198 8.71 2.13 0.06
C LEU A 198 9.88 2.40 -0.90
N ALA A 199 9.84 1.74 -2.06
CA ALA A 199 10.87 1.67 -3.08
C ALA A 199 12.04 0.70 -2.82
N TYR A 200 12.57 0.17 -3.91
CA TYR A 200 13.80 -0.61 -4.00
C TYR A 200 14.77 0.09 -4.94
N TRP A 201 16.07 -0.08 -4.74
CA TRP A 201 17.06 0.32 -5.73
C TRP A 201 17.89 -0.89 -6.10
N ARG A 202 18.15 -1.05 -7.40
CA ARG A 202 19.09 -2.05 -7.89
C ARG A 202 20.51 -1.52 -7.70
N ARG A 203 21.38 -2.28 -7.04
CA ARG A 203 22.82 -2.01 -7.08
C ARG A 203 23.26 -2.22 -8.54
N ARG A 204 23.83 -1.19 -9.19
CA ARG A 204 24.45 -1.40 -10.51
C ARG A 204 25.60 -2.39 -10.31
N ALA A 205 25.58 -3.47 -11.10
CA ALA A 205 26.70 -4.38 -11.25
C ALA A 205 27.83 -3.68 -12.01
#